data_AF-A0A8T3TKA8-F1
#
_entry.id   AF-A0A8T3TKA8-F1
#
_cell.length_a   1.000
_cell.length_b   1.000
_cell.length_c   1.000
_cell.angle_alpha   90.00
_cell.angle_beta   90.00
_cell.angle_gamma   90.00
#
_symmetry.space_group_name_H-M   'P 1'
#
loop_
_entity.id
_entity.type
_entity.pdbx_description
1 polymer ?
#
loop_
_entity_poly.entity_id
_entity_poly.type
_entity_poly.pdbx_seq_one_letter_code
_entity_poly.pdbx_strand_id
1 'polypeptide(L)'
;MTGPRLPPADGIISDGEELERSGRFGSAAFRRYEWEVGYSTRGYRDLLLTYSGHISLEQGAPEGPLDCIADLIDWRYEGRITERYLTELRVATRTP
;
A
#
# COMPACT_ATOMS: atom_id res chain seq x y z
N MET A 1 2.37 21.82 10.78
CA MET A 1 1.80 20.56 11.31
C MET A 1 2.46 19.40 10.60
N THR A 2 3.08 18.48 11.34
CA THR A 2 3.72 17.27 10.80
C THR A 2 2.67 16.16 10.78
N GLY A 3 2.44 15.55 9.61
CA GLY A 3 1.51 14.42 9.48
C GLY A 3 1.97 13.19 10.27
N PRO A 4 1.11 12.17 10.43
CA PRO A 4 1.49 10.94 11.13
C PRO A 4 2.69 10.29 10.44
N ARG A 5 3.70 9.91 11.23
CA ARG A 5 4.83 9.12 10.72
C ARG A 5 4.37 7.68 10.54
N LEU A 6 4.71 7.10 9.39
CA LEU A 6 4.53 5.68 9.17
C LEU A 6 5.37 4.88 10.19
N PRO A 7 4.84 3.77 10.73
CA PRO A 7 5.63 2.88 11.57
C PRO A 7 6.79 2.28 10.76
N PRO A 8 7.90 1.92 11.41
CA PRO A 8 8.94 1.10 10.79
C PRO A 8 8.36 -0.29 10.44
N ALA A 9 8.94 -0.98 9.47
CA ALA A 9 8.36 -2.24 9.00
C ALA A 9 8.39 -3.36 10.04
N ASP A 10 9.39 -3.38 10.93
CA ASP A 10 9.44 -4.28 12.08
C ASP A 10 8.30 -4.02 13.09
N GLY A 11 7.76 -2.80 13.10
CA GLY A 11 6.57 -2.41 13.87
C GLY A 11 5.24 -2.85 13.25
N ILE A 12 5.23 -3.37 12.01
CA ILE A 12 4.05 -4.00 11.41
C ILE A 12 4.01 -5.47 11.84
N ILE A 13 2.87 -5.94 12.33
CA ILE A 13 2.70 -7.32 12.81
C ILE A 13 2.46 -8.25 11.60
N SER A 14 3.23 -9.34 11.50
CA SER A 14 2.91 -10.44 10.57
C SER A 14 1.78 -11.26 11.15
N ASP A 15 0.77 -11.56 10.33
CA ASP A 15 -0.32 -12.45 10.73
C ASP A 15 -0.19 -13.79 9.99
N GLY A 16 0.15 -14.85 10.72
CA GLY A 16 0.19 -16.22 10.23
C GLY A 16 -1.08 -17.02 10.52
N GLU A 17 -2.04 -16.44 11.25
CA GLU A 17 -3.15 -17.17 11.86
C GLU A 17 -4.03 -17.85 10.81
N GLU A 18 -4.24 -17.21 9.65
CA GLU A 18 -5.01 -17.81 8.56
C GLU A 18 -4.42 -19.15 8.08
N LEU A 19 -3.09 -19.20 7.87
CA LEU A 19 -2.40 -20.41 7.41
C LEU A 19 -2.45 -21.49 8.49
N GLU A 20 -2.22 -21.12 9.75
CA GLU A 20 -2.28 -22.03 10.89
C GLU A 20 -3.68 -22.61 11.09
N ARG A 21 -4.70 -21.75 11.08
CA ARG A 21 -6.12 -22.11 11.25
C ARG A 21 -6.58 -23.09 10.17
N SER A 22 -6.01 -23.03 8.98
CA SER A 22 -6.36 -23.95 7.90
C SER A 22 -5.94 -25.39 8.19
N GLY A 23 -4.89 -25.63 8.98
CA GLY A 23 -4.27 -26.94 9.19
C GLY A 23 -3.65 -27.59 7.93
N ARG A 24 -3.68 -26.90 6.79
CA ARG A 24 -3.23 -27.39 5.47
C ARG A 24 -1.76 -27.12 5.17
N PHE A 25 -1.11 -26.35 6.02
CA PHE A 25 0.25 -25.89 5.83
C PHE A 25 1.05 -26.07 7.11
N GLY A 26 2.35 -26.33 6.96
CA GLY A 26 3.29 -26.27 8.07
C GLY A 26 3.55 -24.81 8.47
N SER A 27 4.54 -24.61 9.35
CA SER A 27 4.98 -23.27 9.75
C SER A 27 5.41 -22.44 8.54
N ALA A 28 4.94 -21.20 8.48
CA ALA A 28 5.28 -20.27 7.42
C ALA A 28 6.59 -19.53 7.70
N ALA A 29 7.45 -19.44 6.71
CA ALA A 29 8.57 -18.51 6.69
C ALA A 29 8.09 -17.15 6.16
N PHE A 30 8.46 -16.08 6.86
CA PHE A 30 8.10 -14.70 6.53
C PHE A 30 9.33 -13.95 6.03
N ARG A 31 9.18 -13.24 4.90
CA ARG A 31 10.22 -12.37 4.33
C ARG A 31 9.61 -11.03 4.00
N ARG A 32 10.26 -9.95 4.42
CA ARG A 32 9.79 -8.59 4.19
C ARG A 32 10.73 -7.85 3.25
N TYR A 33 10.16 -7.05 2.36
CA TYR A 33 10.86 -6.23 1.40
C TYR A 33 10.31 -4.82 1.48
N GLU A 34 11.20 -3.86 1.72
CA GLU A 34 10.88 -2.44 1.80
C GLU A 34 11.54 -1.70 0.64
N TRP A 35 10.82 -0.75 0.05
CA TRP A 35 11.39 0.18 -0.90
C TRP A 35 10.60 1.48 -0.94
N GLU A 36 11.22 2.52 -1.47
CA GLU A 36 10.62 3.83 -1.67
C GLU A 36 10.61 4.15 -3.16
N VAL A 37 9.49 4.71 -3.63
CA VAL A 37 9.34 5.17 -5.01
C VAL A 37 8.82 6.59 -4.99
N GLY A 38 9.49 7.47 -5.74
CA GLY A 38 9.06 8.85 -5.87
C GLY A 38 8.19 9.05 -7.10
N TYR A 39 7.01 9.62 -6.93
CA TYR A 39 6.05 9.90 -8.00
C TYR A 39 5.89 11.40 -8.23
N SER A 40 5.73 11.80 -9.49
CA SER A 40 5.13 13.10 -9.80
C SER A 40 3.63 13.06 -9.51
N THR A 41 2.98 14.21 -9.41
CA THR A 41 1.52 14.33 -9.26
C THR A 41 0.75 13.47 -10.25
N ARG A 42 1.07 13.62 -11.54
CA ARG A 42 0.47 12.81 -12.61
C ARG A 42 0.76 11.32 -12.44
N GLY A 43 2.02 10.97 -12.15
CA GLY A 43 2.43 9.57 -11.99
C GLY A 43 1.72 8.89 -10.82
N TYR A 44 1.47 9.62 -9.74
CA TYR A 44 0.73 9.09 -8.59
C TYR A 44 -0.76 8.95 -8.89
N ARG A 45 -1.38 9.92 -9.59
CA ARG A 45 -2.76 9.80 -10.06
C ARG A 45 -2.93 8.58 -10.98
N ASP A 46 -2.02 8.39 -11.93
CA ASP A 46 -2.03 7.25 -12.84
C ASP A 46 -1.88 5.92 -12.06
N LEU A 47 -1.05 5.88 -11.01
CA LEU A 47 -0.93 4.72 -10.12
C LEU A 47 -2.24 4.43 -9.38
N LEU A 48 -2.88 5.45 -8.78
CA LEU A 48 -4.14 5.26 -8.04
C LEU A 48 -5.25 4.71 -8.94
N LEU A 49 -5.26 5.07 -10.22
CA LEU A 49 -6.18 4.50 -11.21
C LEU A 49 -5.92 3.03 -11.58
N THR A 50 -4.91 2.38 -10.99
CA THR A 50 -4.72 0.92 -11.06
C THR A 50 -5.39 0.18 -9.90
N TYR A 51 -5.76 0.89 -8.83
CA TYR A 51 -6.34 0.30 -7.62
C TYR A 51 -7.86 0.26 -7.73
N SER A 52 -8.45 -0.93 -7.67
CA SER A 52 -9.89 -1.15 -7.86
C SER A 52 -10.77 -0.29 -6.94
N GLY A 53 -10.34 -0.03 -5.71
CA GLY A 53 -11.03 0.86 -4.78
C GLY A 53 -11.07 2.32 -5.24
N HIS A 54 -9.96 2.85 -5.76
CA HIS A 54 -9.88 4.21 -6.26
C HIS A 54 -10.61 4.36 -7.60
N ILE A 55 -10.54 3.35 -8.47
CA ILE A 55 -11.35 3.29 -9.70
C ILE A 55 -12.84 3.37 -9.35
N SER A 56 -13.29 2.55 -8.39
CA SER A 56 -14.69 2.55 -7.94
C SER A 56 -15.10 3.90 -7.35
N LEU A 57 -14.20 4.52 -6.56
CA LEU A 57 -14.43 5.83 -5.95
C LEU A 57 -14.59 6.93 -7.00
N GLU A 58 -13.70 6.97 -7.99
CA GLU A 58 -13.72 7.98 -9.05
C GLU A 58 -14.97 7.87 -9.94
N GLN A 59 -15.44 6.64 -10.19
CA GLN A 59 -16.67 6.41 -10.97
C GLN A 59 -17.95 6.79 -10.20
N GLY A 60 -17.90 6.77 -8.86
CA GLY A 60 -19.06 7.02 -8.00
C GLY A 60 -19.19 8.45 -7.49
N ALA A 61 -18.20 9.31 -7.73
CA ALA A 61 -18.15 10.66 -7.19
C ALA A 61 -18.49 11.72 -8.26
N PRO A 62 -19.33 12.73 -7.97
CA PRO A 62 -19.59 13.85 -8.87
C PRO A 62 -18.39 14.79 -9.05
N GLU A 63 -17.55 14.88 -8.03
CA GLU A 63 -16.28 15.62 -8.01
C GLU A 63 -15.14 14.60 -8.12
N GLY A 64 -14.01 14.95 -8.73
CA GLY A 64 -12.86 14.04 -8.89
C GLY A 64 -11.98 13.99 -7.63
N PRO A 65 -12.15 13.03 -6.69
CA PRO A 65 -11.33 12.94 -5.49
C PRO A 65 -9.84 12.74 -5.82
N LEU A 66 -9.52 12.09 -6.93
CA LEU A 66 -8.14 11.97 -7.38
C LEU A 66 -7.56 13.31 -7.85
N ASP A 67 -8.39 14.22 -8.35
CA ASP A 67 -7.96 15.58 -8.71
C ASP A 67 -7.71 16.41 -7.44
N CYS A 68 -8.51 16.25 -6.39
CA CYS A 68 -8.21 16.88 -5.09
C CYS A 68 -6.88 16.39 -4.49
N ILE A 69 -6.56 15.10 -4.64
CA ILE A 69 -5.25 14.54 -4.23
C ILE A 69 -4.14 15.14 -5.10
N ALA A 70 -4.35 15.26 -6.41
CA ALA A 70 -3.37 15.86 -7.32
C ALA A 70 -3.08 17.31 -6.94
N ASP A 71 -4.12 18.12 -6.71
CA ASP A 71 -3.99 19.51 -6.26
C ASP A 71 -3.22 19.59 -4.93
N LEU A 72 -3.51 18.72 -3.97
CA LEU A 72 -2.79 18.68 -2.70
C LEU A 72 -1.29 18.42 -2.92
N ILE A 73 -0.94 17.50 -3.82
CA ILE A 73 0.47 17.18 -4.11
C ILE A 73 1.16 18.38 -4.75
N ASP A 74 0.53 19.05 -5.72
CA ASP A 74 1.11 20.22 -6.37
C ASP A 74 1.30 21.39 -5.39
N TRP A 75 0.28 21.72 -4.61
CA TRP A 75 0.30 22.90 -3.74
C TRP A 75 1.09 22.71 -2.44
N ARG A 76 1.07 21.51 -1.85
CA ARG A 76 1.63 21.27 -0.51
C ARG A 76 2.96 20.52 -0.54
N TYR A 77 3.19 19.73 -1.57
CA TYR A 77 4.33 18.81 -1.69
C TYR A 77 5.16 19.06 -2.97
N GLU A 78 5.01 20.24 -3.59
CA GLU A 78 5.85 20.70 -4.71
C GLU A 78 5.82 19.73 -5.91
N GLY A 79 4.65 19.12 -6.14
CA GLY A 79 4.40 18.26 -7.30
C GLY A 79 5.04 16.87 -7.22
N ARG A 80 5.56 16.48 -6.05
CA ARG A 80 6.23 15.20 -5.86
C ARG A 80 5.94 14.59 -4.49
N ILE A 81 5.72 13.28 -4.48
CA ILE A 81 5.64 12.51 -3.23
C ILE A 81 6.57 11.29 -3.29
N THR A 82 6.84 10.72 -2.12
CA THR A 82 7.51 9.42 -1.99
C THR A 82 6.56 8.45 -1.31
N GLU A 83 6.28 7.34 -1.99
CA GLU A 83 5.51 6.23 -1.43
C GLU A 83 6.48 5.17 -0.93
N ARG A 84 6.27 4.72 0.31
CA ARG A 84 7.04 3.63 0.91
C ARG A 84 6.21 2.37 0.91
N TYR A 85 6.72 1.34 0.27
CA TYR A 85 6.08 0.04 0.19
C TYR A 85 6.72 -0.93 1.17
N LEU A 86 5.87 -1.75 1.79
CA LEU A 86 6.25 -2.95 2.54
C LEU A 86 5.50 -4.12 1.92
N THR A 87 6.24 -5.08 1.39
CA THR A 87 5.68 -6.35 0.90
C THR A 87 6.16 -7.50 1.79
N GLU A 88 5.23 -8.36 2.17
CA GLU A 88 5.51 -9.58 2.93
C GLU A 88 5.25 -10.82 2.07
N LEU A 89 6.28 -11.64 1.90
CA LEU A 89 6.19 -12.96 1.28
C LEU A 89 6.08 -14.02 2.39
N ARG A 90 4.99 -14.79 2.35
CA ARG A 90 4.73 -15.92 3.25
C ARG A 90 4.89 -17.22 2.48
N VAL A 91 5.77 -18.11 2.97
CA VAL A 91 6.04 -19.40 2.32
C VAL A 91 5.85 -20.52 3.33
N ALA A 92 4.94 -21.45 3.03
CA ALA A 92 4.71 -22.64 3.83
C ALA A 92 4.63 -23.88 2.93
N THR A 93 5.08 -25.02 3.44
CA THR A 93 4.89 -26.31 2.77
C THR A 93 3.50 -26.85 3.08
N ARG A 94 2.83 -27.45 2.10
CA ARG A 94 1.56 -28.16 2.36
C ARG A 94 1.80 -29.31 3.33
N THR A 95 0.91 -29.50 4.28
CA THR A 95 0.89 -30.73 5.09
C THR A 95 0.49 -31.92 4.19
N PRO A 96 1.05 -33.12 4.43
CA PRO A 96 0.68 -34.34 3.70
C PRO A 96 -0.83 -34.59 3.71
#